data_AF-A0A2V9RP99-F1
#
_entry.id   AF-A0A2V9RP99-F1
#
_cell.length_a   1.000
_cell.length_b   1.000
_cell.length_c   1.000
_cell.angle_alpha   90.00
_cell.angle_beta   90.00
_cell.angle_gamma   90.00
#
_symmetry.space_group_name_H-M   'P 1'
#
loop_
_entity.id
_entity.type
_entity.pdbx_description
1 polymer ?
#
loop_
_entity_poly.entity_id
_entity_poly.type
_entity_poly.pdbx_seq_one_letter_code
_entity_poly.pdbx_strand_id
1 'polypeptide(L)'
;MIQYVCDTCSAVKGAGEVWLVGLAADAVGVTSARREVSIQSDWDRTTAVHPLAVHFCSMECKDEYMARLFAPEVPVKEVVVERAAPTEVIVERVPEKRRIITKARKVRHQKRTA
;
A
#
# COMPACT_ATOMS: atom_id res chain seq x y z
N MET A 1 -2.12 -10.69 -18.70
CA MET A 1 -0.77 -10.09 -18.77
C MET A 1 -0.43 -9.64 -17.36
N ILE A 2 0.72 -10.03 -16.81
CA ILE A 2 1.14 -9.68 -15.44
C ILE A 2 1.83 -8.32 -15.48
N GLN A 3 1.52 -7.46 -14.51
CA GLN A 3 2.19 -6.17 -14.29
C GLN A 3 2.98 -6.26 -13.00
N TYR A 4 4.17 -5.66 -12.98
CA TYR A 4 4.99 -5.50 -11.77
C TYR A 4 4.84 -4.07 -11.28
N VAL A 5 4.61 -3.91 -9.98
CA VAL A 5 4.28 -2.62 -9.36
C VAL A 5 5.22 -2.39 -8.21
N CYS A 6 5.76 -1.18 -8.08
CA CYS A 6 6.66 -0.84 -6.99
C CYS A 6 5.91 -0.83 -5.65
N ASP A 7 6.38 -1.60 -4.67
CA ASP A 7 5.76 -1.69 -3.35
C ASP A 7 5.86 -0.40 -2.52
N THR A 8 6.74 0.52 -2.93
CA THR A 8 6.95 1.78 -2.22
C THR A 8 6.11 2.93 -2.77
N CYS A 9 6.12 3.10 -4.10
CA CYS A 9 5.54 4.28 -4.78
C CYS A 9 4.44 3.94 -5.80
N SER A 10 4.11 2.65 -5.98
CA SER A 10 3.07 2.19 -6.91
C SER A 10 3.34 2.47 -8.40
N ALA A 11 4.57 2.83 -8.78
CA ALA A 11 4.96 2.89 -10.19
C ALA A 11 4.77 1.53 -10.87
N VAL A 12 4.43 1.50 -12.15
CA VAL A 12 4.26 0.26 -12.93
C VAL A 12 5.47 0.06 -13.82
N LYS A 13 6.06 -1.14 -13.81
CA LYS A 13 7.27 -1.45 -14.58
C LYS A 13 7.06 -1.33 -16.09
N GLY A 14 7.86 -0.47 -16.71
CA GLY A 14 7.98 -0.34 -18.16
C GLY A 14 8.90 -1.40 -18.78
N ALA A 15 8.85 -1.50 -20.12
CA ALA A 15 9.78 -2.33 -20.87
C ALA A 15 11.20 -1.73 -20.82
N GLY A 16 12.21 -2.55 -20.54
CA GLY A 16 13.62 -2.12 -20.51
C GLY A 16 14.07 -1.38 -19.24
N GLU A 17 13.17 -1.13 -18.29
CA GLU A 17 13.56 -0.52 -17.01
C GLU A 17 14.33 -1.50 -16.13
N VAL A 18 15.37 -1.00 -15.47
CA VAL A 18 16.12 -1.70 -14.44
C VAL A 18 15.38 -1.53 -13.12
N TRP A 19 14.96 -2.66 -12.54
CA TRP A 19 14.27 -2.72 -11.27
C TRP A 19 15.07 -3.61 -10.31
N LEU A 20 14.68 -3.61 -9.04
CA LEU A 20 15.15 -4.56 -8.05
C LEU A 20 13.98 -5.47 -7.66
N VAL A 21 14.28 -6.70 -7.28
CA VAL A 21 13.31 -7.61 -6.70
C VAL A 21 13.88 -8.20 -5.41
N GLY A 22 13.02 -8.33 -4.42
CA GLY A 22 13.33 -9.07 -3.20
C GLY A 22 12.28 -10.12 -2.89
N LEU A 23 12.58 -10.98 -1.94
CA LEU A 23 11.64 -11.90 -1.33
C LEU A 23 11.47 -11.51 0.14
N ALA A 24 10.24 -11.14 0.50
CA ALA A 24 9.87 -10.93 1.88
C ALA A 24 9.55 -12.29 2.53
N ALA A 25 10.09 -12.53 3.71
CA ALA A 25 9.78 -13.68 4.53
C ALA A 25 9.49 -13.21 5.95
N ASP A 26 8.33 -13.60 6.47
CA ASP A 26 7.98 -13.37 7.88
C ASP A 26 7.99 -14.71 8.62
N ALA A 27 8.81 -14.79 9.66
CA ALA A 27 8.85 -15.91 10.58
C ALA A 27 8.26 -15.48 11.92
N VAL A 28 7.06 -15.95 12.23
CA VAL A 28 6.39 -15.72 13.52
C VAL A 28 6.53 -16.98 14.38
N GLY A 29 7.38 -16.91 15.40
CA GLY A 29 7.54 -17.94 16.43
C GLY A 29 6.76 -17.62 17.70
N VAL A 30 6.73 -18.59 18.63
CA VAL A 30 5.98 -18.47 19.90
C VAL A 30 6.49 -17.31 20.78
N THR A 31 7.78 -16.99 20.70
CA THR A 31 8.44 -15.99 21.54
C THR A 31 9.02 -14.81 20.77
N SER A 32 9.07 -14.89 19.43
CA SER A 32 9.66 -13.85 18.59
C SER A 32 9.01 -13.81 17.22
N ALA A 33 8.92 -12.61 16.65
CA ALA A 33 8.60 -12.41 15.25
C ALA A 33 9.83 -11.81 14.57
N ARG A 34 10.24 -12.37 13.42
CA ARG A 34 11.33 -11.86 12.59
C ARG A 34 10.80 -11.60 11.19
N ARG A 35 11.03 -10.38 10.72
CA ARG A 35 10.84 -10.00 9.32
C ARG A 35 12.19 -10.06 8.62
N GLU A 36 12.25 -10.71 7.47
CA GLU A 36 13.45 -10.80 6.63
C GLU A 36 13.10 -10.42 5.20
N VAL A 37 14.01 -9.70 4.54
CA VAL A 37 13.88 -9.42 3.11
C VAL A 37 15.20 -9.73 2.45
N SER A 38 15.19 -10.69 1.51
CA SER A 38 16.35 -11.00 0.68
C SER A 38 16.25 -10.19 -0.61
N ILE A 39 17.19 -9.27 -0.83
CA ILE A 39 17.23 -8.43 -2.03
C ILE A 39 18.19 -9.05 -3.04
N GLN A 40 17.72 -9.21 -4.28
CA GLN A 40 18.58 -9.64 -5.39
C GLN A 40 19.31 -8.46 -6.03
N SER A 41 20.52 -8.72 -6.53
CA SER A 41 21.34 -7.72 -7.25
C SER A 41 20.68 -7.27 -8.56
N ASP A 42 19.96 -8.18 -9.20
CA ASP A 42 19.34 -7.99 -10.50
C ASP A 42 17.88 -8.40 -10.46
N TRP A 43 17.08 -7.80 -11.34
CA TRP A 43 15.70 -8.22 -11.54
C TRP A 43 15.67 -9.49 -12.37
N ASP A 44 15.11 -10.56 -11.81
CA ASP A 44 14.83 -11.79 -12.54
C ASP A 44 13.33 -12.11 -12.52
N ARG A 45 12.86 -12.69 -13.63
CA ARG A 45 11.44 -12.99 -13.79
C ARG A 45 10.94 -14.07 -12.84
N THR A 46 11.78 -15.04 -12.51
CA THR A 46 11.41 -16.19 -11.66
C THR A 46 11.08 -15.75 -10.24
N THR A 47 11.89 -14.87 -9.65
CA THR A 47 11.62 -14.25 -8.36
C THR A 47 10.49 -13.24 -8.47
N ALA A 48 10.42 -12.45 -9.54
CA ALA A 48 9.41 -11.41 -9.68
C ALA A 48 7.96 -11.92 -9.71
N VAL A 49 7.73 -13.19 -10.04
CA VAL A 49 6.39 -13.81 -9.99
C VAL A 49 6.14 -14.59 -8.70
N HIS A 50 7.10 -14.64 -7.78
CA HIS A 50 6.94 -15.32 -6.51
C HIS A 50 5.85 -14.62 -5.67
N PRO A 51 5.00 -15.36 -4.92
CA PRO A 51 3.91 -14.76 -4.13
C PRO A 51 4.37 -13.75 -3.06
N LEU A 52 5.62 -13.88 -2.61
CA LEU A 52 6.24 -12.99 -1.63
C LEU A 52 7.25 -12.02 -2.25
N ALA A 53 7.21 -11.85 -3.57
CA ALA A 53 8.07 -10.90 -4.25
C ALA A 53 7.71 -9.46 -3.86
N VAL A 54 8.74 -8.66 -3.62
CA VAL A 54 8.65 -7.21 -3.49
C VAL A 54 9.47 -6.57 -4.60
N HIS A 55 8.91 -5.58 -5.27
CA HIS A 55 9.48 -4.92 -6.44
C HIS A 55 9.82 -3.46 -6.13
N PHE A 56 10.99 -3.02 -6.59
CA PHE A 56 11.41 -1.63 -6.41
C PHE A 56 11.87 -1.03 -7.75
N CYS A 57 11.35 0.15 -8.08
CA CYS A 57 11.75 0.90 -9.27
C CYS A 57 13.08 1.67 -9.07
N SER A 58 13.56 1.80 -7.84
CA SER A 58 14.82 2.47 -7.52
C SER A 58 15.39 1.98 -6.18
N MET A 59 16.69 2.25 -5.97
CA MET A 59 17.34 2.00 -4.68
C MET A 59 16.70 2.82 -3.54
N GLU A 60 16.27 4.04 -3.82
CA GLU A 60 15.57 4.89 -2.86
C GLU A 60 14.25 4.26 -2.40
N CYS A 61 13.45 3.72 -3.33
CA CYS A 61 12.22 3.01 -2.99
C CYS A 61 12.48 1.78 -2.13
N LYS A 62 13.55 1.03 -2.43
CA LYS A 62 13.98 -0.11 -1.61
C LYS A 62 14.37 0.33 -0.20
N ASP A 63 15.18 1.38 -0.07
CA ASP A 63 15.66 1.86 1.23
C ASP A 63 14.50 2.39 2.09
N GLU A 64 13.56 3.12 1.49
CA GLU A 64 12.37 3.60 2.17
C GLU A 64 11.48 2.43 2.63
N TYR A 65 11.29 1.41 1.78
CA TYR A 65 10.56 0.21 2.15
C TYR A 65 11.19 -0.50 3.35
N MET A 66 12.51 -0.69 3.32
CA MET A 66 13.24 -1.33 4.43
C MET A 66 13.14 -0.50 5.71
N ALA A 67 13.26 0.83 5.61
CA ALA A 67 13.12 1.72 6.75
C ALA A 67 11.73 1.63 7.40
N ARG A 68 10.66 1.53 6.60
CA ARG A 68 9.29 1.34 7.11
C ARG A 68 9.10 -0.04 7.74
N LEU A 69 9.62 -1.10 7.10
CA LEU A 69 9.45 -2.49 7.56
C LEU A 69 10.11 -2.76 8.92
N PHE A 70 11.28 -2.14 9.13
CA PHE A 70 12.09 -2.27 10.34
C PHE A 70 12.01 -1.06 11.27
N ALA A 71 11.07 -0.14 11.01
CA ALA A 71 10.82 0.96 11.94
C ALA A 71 10.42 0.38 13.30
N PRO A 72 11.01 0.87 14.41
CA PRO A 72 10.57 0.44 15.73
C PRO A 72 9.09 0.76 15.89
N GLU A 73 8.31 -0.22 16.35
CA GLU A 73 6.91 0.00 16.67
C GLU A 73 6.84 1.08 17.74
N VAL A 74 6.32 2.25 17.38
CA VAL A 74 6.06 3.31 18.35
C VAL A 74 5.01 2.73 19.29
N PRO A 75 5.27 2.65 20.62
CA PRO A 75 4.27 2.14 21.53
C PRO A 75 3.05 3.06 21.43
N VAL A 76 1.99 2.55 20.82
CA VAL A 76 0.68 3.19 20.84
C VAL A 76 0.31 3.17 22.31
N LYS A 77 0.38 4.33 22.98
CA LYS A 77 -0.21 4.48 24.31
C LYS A 77 -1.67 4.11 24.13
N GLU A 78 -2.06 2.92 24.61
CA GLU A 78 -3.46 2.57 24.79
C GLU A 78 -4.05 3.67 25.66
N VAL A 79 -4.83 4.55 25.05
CA VAL A 79 -5.69 5.46 25.80
C VAL A 79 -6.79 4.57 26.36
N VAL A 80 -6.54 3.99 27.53
CA VAL A 80 -7.55 3.36 28.35
C VAL A 80 -8.48 4.49 28.80
N VAL A 81 -9.55 4.70 28.04
CA VAL A 81 -10.68 5.50 28.52
C VAL A 81 -11.38 4.66 29.58
N GLU A 82 -11.06 4.90 30.85
CA GLU A 82 -11.87 4.43 31.96
C GLU A 82 -13.27 5.02 31.80
N ARG A 83 -14.18 4.22 31.22
CA ARG A 83 -15.61 4.52 31.23
C ARG A 83 -16.11 4.25 32.64
N ALA A 84 -16.37 5.30 33.40
CA ALA A 84 -17.31 5.25 34.51
C ALA A 84 -18.67 4.72 34.00
N ALA A 85 -19.35 3.96 34.86
CA ALA A 85 -20.54 3.12 34.66
C ALA A 85 -21.72 3.73 33.83
N PRO A 86 -22.70 2.89 33.40
CA PRO A 86 -23.35 3.01 32.10
C PRO A 86 -24.54 3.97 32.11
N THR A 87 -24.63 4.79 31.07
CA THR A 87 -25.90 5.39 30.66
C THR A 87 -26.22 4.85 29.26
N GLU A 88 -27.38 4.23 29.11
CA GLU A 88 -27.88 3.70 27.86
C GLU A 88 -27.79 4.75 26.74
N VAL A 89 -27.05 4.42 25.68
CA VAL A 89 -27.05 5.22 24.45
C VAL A 89 -27.94 4.51 23.45
N ILE A 90 -29.18 5.00 23.31
CA ILE A 90 -30.08 4.62 22.22
C ILE A 90 -29.44 5.09 20.91
N VAL A 91 -29.04 4.14 20.06
CA VAL A 91 -28.49 4.40 18.74
C VAL A 91 -29.65 4.61 17.76
N GLU A 92 -30.01 5.86 17.49
CA GLU A 92 -30.87 6.20 16.36
C GLU A 92 -30.03 6.19 15.07
N ARG A 93 -30.19 5.14 14.26
CA ARG A 93 -29.55 5.03 12.94
C ARG A 93 -30.30 5.89 11.93
N VAL A 94 -29.75 7.06 11.60
CA VAL A 94 -30.15 7.82 10.40
C VAL A 94 -29.25 7.40 9.22
N PRO A 95 -29.80 7.00 8.06
CA PRO A 95 -28.99 6.54 6.94
C PRO A 95 -28.25 7.70 6.25
N GLU A 96 -26.95 7.51 6.12
CA GLU A 96 -25.95 8.41 5.52
C GLU A 96 -26.23 8.66 4.03
N LYS A 97 -26.56 9.91 3.66
CA LYS A 97 -26.66 10.33 2.25
C LYS A 97 -25.26 10.54 1.68
N ARG A 98 -24.71 9.52 1.02
CA ARG A 98 -23.55 9.65 0.13
C ARG A 98 -23.89 10.59 -1.05
N ARG A 99 -23.24 11.75 -1.11
CA ARG A 99 -23.23 12.61 -2.32
C ARG A 99 -22.22 12.04 -3.32
N ILE A 100 -22.73 11.41 -4.38
CA ILE A 100 -21.93 11.06 -5.55
C ILE A 100 -21.78 12.32 -6.40
N ILE A 101 -20.58 12.92 -6.42
CA ILE A 101 -20.27 14.01 -7.35
C ILE A 101 -19.74 13.40 -8.66
N THR A 102 -20.63 13.11 -9.59
CA THR A 102 -20.27 12.85 -10.98
C THR A 102 -19.88 14.16 -11.66
N LYS A 103 -18.58 14.40 -11.86
CA LYS A 103 -18.11 15.46 -12.77
C LYS A 103 -18.37 15.02 -14.21
N ALA A 104 -19.46 15.52 -14.80
CA ALA A 104 -19.74 15.35 -16.22
C ALA A 104 -18.78 16.22 -17.05
N ARG A 105 -17.98 15.58 -17.92
CA ARG A 105 -17.15 16.22 -18.93
C ARG A 105 -18.06 16.91 -19.95
N LYS A 106 -18.11 18.25 -19.97
CA LYS A 106 -18.79 19.01 -21.03
C LYS A 106 -18.07 18.79 -22.36
N VAL A 107 -18.78 18.22 -23.32
CA VAL A 107 -18.41 18.17 -24.74
C VAL A 107 -19.51 18.90 -25.52
N ARG A 108 -19.09 19.59 -26.60
CA ARG A 108 -19.84 20.28 -27.69
C ARG A 108 -19.97 21.80 -27.52
N HIS A 109 -19.89 22.61 -28.58
CA HIS A 109 -19.81 22.37 -30.02
C HIS A 109 -19.24 23.67 -30.66
N GLN A 110 -18.23 23.60 -31.53
CA GLN A 110 -17.93 24.72 -32.43
C GLN A 110 -19.03 24.78 -33.50
N LYS A 111 -19.71 25.92 -33.61
CA LYS A 111 -20.57 26.25 -34.76
C LYS A 111 -19.67 26.79 -35.88
N ARG A 112 -19.78 26.19 -37.07
CA ARG A 112 -19.22 26.69 -38.33
C ARG A 112 -19.91 27.99 -38.72
N THR A 113 -19.12 28.98 -39.11
CA THR A 113 -19.52 30.19 -39.82
C THR A 113 -19.66 29.89 -41.32
N ALA A 114 -20.60 30.59 -41.96
CA ALA A 114 -20.61 30.93 -43.38
C ALA A 114 -20.83 32.44 -43.47
#